data_AF-A0A941IMV1-F1
#
_entry.id   AF-A0A941IMV1-F1
#
_cell.length_a   1.000
_cell.length_b   1.000
_cell.length_c   1.000
_cell.angle_alpha   90.00
_cell.angle_beta   90.00
_cell.angle_gamma   90.00
#
_symmetry.space_group_name_H-M   'P 1'
#
loop_
_entity.id
_entity.type
_entity.pdbx_description
1 polymer ?
#
loop_
_entity_poly.entity_id
_entity_poly.type
_entity_poly.pdbx_seq_one_letter_code
_entity_poly.pdbx_strand_id
1 'polypeptide(L)'
;MSDLDAGVATAAATATATATATARERERVSDWWATSVSRIEPNVVELRGHPVQDLIGTTGLASMIWLMLRGQLPTARQAHLLEAAMVAGVDHGPQAPSIAIARMAATCGVELNNAVASAVNVLGDSHGGAGQECVELLNDVCALTARGDDVLSAAATTVAAWRQRTRYLPGFGHRFHR
;
A
#
# COMPACT_ATOMS: atom_id res chain seq x y z
N MET A 1 -20.41 59.89 27.92
CA MET A 1 -19.21 59.04 27.98
C MET A 1 -19.66 57.60 28.19
N SER A 2 -20.34 57.00 27.21
CA SER A 2 -20.83 55.60 27.27
C SER A 2 -20.91 54.89 25.92
N ASP A 3 -20.84 55.60 24.78
CA ASP A 3 -21.07 54.99 23.46
C ASP A 3 -19.78 54.53 22.75
N LEU A 4 -18.60 54.85 23.30
CA LEU A 4 -17.31 54.42 22.74
C LEU A 4 -16.94 52.98 23.17
N ASP A 5 -17.41 52.50 24.31
CA ASP A 5 -17.06 51.17 24.84
C ASP A 5 -17.83 50.02 24.15
N ALA A 6 -19.04 50.28 23.64
CA ALA A 6 -19.87 49.27 22.97
C ALA A 6 -19.34 48.84 21.58
N GLY A 7 -18.72 49.77 20.85
CA GLY A 7 -18.14 49.50 19.52
C GLY A 7 -16.86 48.68 19.57
N VAL A 8 -16.03 48.87 20.60
CA VAL A 8 -14.79 48.12 20.81
C VAL A 8 -15.07 46.67 21.24
N ALA A 9 -16.07 46.46 22.10
CA ALA A 9 -16.48 45.13 22.53
C ALA A 9 -17.02 44.26 21.37
N THR A 10 -17.74 44.87 20.43
CA THR A 10 -18.32 44.17 19.27
C THR A 10 -17.23 43.78 18.25
N ALA A 11 -16.27 44.67 17.98
CA ALA A 11 -15.13 44.39 17.10
C ALA A 11 -14.22 43.27 17.65
N ALA A 12 -13.99 43.24 18.97
CA ALA A 12 -13.24 42.17 19.63
C ALA A 12 -13.95 40.81 19.53
N ALA A 13 -15.27 40.78 19.75
CA ALA A 13 -16.07 39.55 19.63
C ALA A 13 -16.08 38.99 18.20
N THR A 14 -16.16 39.85 17.18
CA THR A 14 -16.07 39.45 15.77
C THR A 14 -14.67 38.92 15.43
N ALA A 15 -13.60 39.58 15.89
CA ALA A 15 -12.23 39.12 15.66
C ALA A 15 -11.96 37.74 16.30
N THR A 16 -12.46 37.49 17.51
CA THR A 16 -12.36 36.19 18.18
C THR A 16 -13.16 35.10 17.47
N ALA A 17 -14.36 35.41 16.97
CA ALA A 17 -15.17 34.46 16.19
C ALA A 17 -14.50 34.09 14.86
N THR A 18 -13.91 35.05 14.15
CA THR A 18 -13.14 34.81 12.92
C THR A 18 -11.85 34.02 13.17
N ALA A 19 -11.13 34.32 14.26
CA ALA A 19 -9.94 33.55 14.65
C ALA A 19 -10.30 32.09 15.01
N THR A 20 -11.45 31.87 15.64
CA THR A 20 -11.94 30.52 15.99
C THR A 20 -12.43 29.76 14.75
N ALA A 21 -13.10 30.43 13.82
CA ALA A 21 -13.53 29.84 12.55
C ALA A 21 -12.33 29.41 11.69
N THR A 22 -11.31 30.25 11.60
CA THR A 22 -10.05 29.94 10.88
C THR A 22 -9.24 28.84 11.57
N ALA A 23 -9.25 28.75 12.90
CA ALA A 23 -8.64 27.63 13.63
C ALA A 23 -9.35 26.29 13.34
N ARG A 24 -10.70 26.27 13.36
CA ARG A 24 -11.50 25.09 13.02
C ARG A 24 -11.34 24.66 11.56
N GLU A 25 -11.15 25.61 10.65
CA GLU A 25 -10.92 25.32 9.23
C GLU A 25 -9.52 24.72 9.01
N ARG A 26 -8.50 25.23 9.70
CA ARG A 26 -7.15 24.64 9.73
C ARG A 26 -7.15 23.22 10.31
N GLU A 27 -7.89 23.00 11.38
CA GLU A 27 -8.08 21.67 12.00
C GLU A 27 -8.71 20.69 11.00
N ARG A 28 -9.79 21.08 10.31
CA ARG A 28 -10.43 20.26 9.27
C ARG A 28 -9.51 19.93 8.09
N VAL A 29 -8.69 20.89 7.64
CA VAL A 29 -7.73 20.65 6.56
C VAL A 29 -6.60 19.73 7.03
N SER A 30 -6.15 19.87 8.28
CA SER A 30 -5.16 18.97 8.87
C SER A 30 -5.69 17.54 8.99
N ASP A 31 -6.92 17.37 9.46
CA ASP A 31 -7.58 16.07 9.57
C ASP A 31 -7.77 15.40 8.21
N TRP A 32 -8.01 16.19 7.15
CA TRP A 32 -8.16 15.66 5.78
C TRP A 32 -6.89 14.96 5.28
N TRP A 33 -5.71 15.47 5.63
CA TRP A 33 -4.42 14.89 5.25
C TRP A 33 -3.83 13.98 6.33
N ALA A 34 -4.54 13.77 7.45
CA ALA A 34 -4.06 12.92 8.52
C ALA A 34 -3.93 11.46 8.06
N THR A 35 -2.82 10.84 8.45
CA THR A 35 -2.53 9.45 8.09
C THR A 35 -1.80 8.76 9.23
N SER A 36 -1.98 7.45 9.35
CA SER A 36 -1.21 6.60 10.26
C SER A 36 0.13 6.13 9.66
N VAL A 37 0.48 6.60 8.45
CA VAL A 37 1.67 6.17 7.71
C VAL A 37 2.90 7.01 8.06
N SER A 38 2.77 8.33 8.04
CA SER A 38 3.87 9.26 8.30
C SER A 38 3.40 10.49 9.08
N ARG A 39 4.28 11.04 9.90
CA ARG A 39 4.11 12.35 10.54
C ARG A 39 5.26 13.26 10.13
N ILE A 40 4.94 14.37 9.50
CA ILE A 40 5.92 15.34 8.97
C ILE A 40 5.58 16.72 9.54
N GLU A 41 6.47 17.25 10.39
CA GLU A 41 6.36 18.57 11.01
C GLU A 41 7.77 19.20 11.09
N PRO A 42 7.92 20.49 11.43
CA PRO A 42 9.24 21.08 11.63
C PRO A 42 10.09 20.26 12.62
N ASN A 43 11.21 19.72 12.14
CA ASN A 43 12.13 18.84 12.87
C ASN A 43 11.59 17.46 13.26
N VAL A 44 10.46 17.03 12.71
CA VAL A 44 9.88 15.70 12.94
C VAL A 44 9.63 15.03 11.59
N VAL A 45 10.30 13.89 11.38
CA VAL A 45 10.01 12.97 10.29
C VAL A 45 9.87 11.59 10.90
N GLU A 46 8.63 11.12 11.02
CA GLU A 46 8.32 9.79 11.54
C GLU A 46 7.60 8.95 10.51
N LEU A 47 7.97 7.67 10.44
CA LEU A 47 7.37 6.65 9.60
C LEU A 47 6.79 5.58 10.52
N ARG A 48 5.47 5.40 10.51
CA ARG A 48 4.75 4.45 11.40
C ARG A 48 5.14 4.58 12.88
N GLY A 49 5.34 5.81 13.36
CA GLY A 49 5.71 6.10 14.75
C GLY A 49 7.19 5.91 15.08
N HIS A 50 8.05 5.68 14.08
CA HIS A 50 9.50 5.61 14.24
C HIS A 50 10.15 6.87 13.66
N PRO A 51 10.98 7.60 14.43
CA PRO A 51 11.81 8.66 13.87
C PRO A 51 12.72 8.15 12.76
N VAL A 52 12.76 8.83 11.61
CA VAL A 52 13.48 8.34 10.43
C VAL A 52 14.97 8.14 10.70
N GLN A 53 15.57 8.97 11.55
CA GLN A 53 16.98 8.84 11.94
C GLN A 53 17.30 7.53 12.66
N ASP A 54 16.32 6.92 13.34
CA ASP A 54 16.50 5.64 14.03
C ASP A 54 16.44 4.46 13.05
N LEU A 55 15.81 4.66 11.90
CA LEU A 55 15.67 3.65 10.82
C LEU A 55 16.86 3.69 9.84
N ILE A 56 17.46 4.86 9.64
CA ILE A 56 18.58 5.04 8.72
C ILE A 56 19.79 4.21 9.20
N GLY A 57 20.29 3.34 8.33
CA GLY A 57 21.44 2.47 8.61
C GLY A 57 21.13 1.25 9.47
N THR A 58 19.95 1.16 10.08
CA THR A 58 19.54 0.03 10.93
C THR A 58 18.49 -0.87 10.26
N THR A 59 17.66 -0.30 9.38
CA THR A 59 16.53 -0.99 8.75
C THR A 59 16.78 -1.14 7.25
N GLY A 60 16.88 -2.39 6.79
CA GLY A 60 17.02 -2.71 5.36
C GLY A 60 15.75 -2.44 4.56
N LEU A 61 15.87 -2.37 3.22
CA LEU A 61 14.77 -2.00 2.32
C LEU A 61 13.52 -2.88 2.47
N ALA A 62 13.68 -4.21 2.53
CA ALA A 62 12.55 -5.13 2.69
C ALA A 62 11.82 -4.89 4.03
N SER A 63 12.56 -4.70 5.12
CA SER A 63 11.98 -4.38 6.43
C SER A 63 11.29 -3.01 6.46
N MET A 64 11.83 -2.04 5.73
CA MET A 64 11.21 -0.72 5.59
C MET A 64 9.89 -0.81 4.81
N ILE A 65 9.86 -1.54 3.69
CA ILE A 65 8.62 -1.80 2.93
C ILE A 65 7.58 -2.50 3.82
N TRP A 66 8.01 -3.51 4.58
CA TRP A 66 7.15 -4.21 5.52
C TRP A 66 6.57 -3.25 6.56
N LEU A 67 7.41 -2.41 7.19
CA LEU A 67 6.97 -1.39 8.14
C LEU A 67 5.92 -0.48 7.52
N MET A 68 6.18 0.07 6.33
CA MET A 68 5.25 1.00 5.66
C MET A 68 3.90 0.35 5.35
N LEU A 69 3.90 -0.91 4.91
CA LEU A 69 2.68 -1.62 4.54
C LEU A 69 1.90 -2.16 5.74
N ARG A 70 2.59 -2.67 6.76
CA ARG A 70 1.97 -3.42 7.86
C ARG A 70 1.83 -2.62 9.15
N GLY A 71 2.64 -1.57 9.34
CA GLY A 71 2.61 -0.68 10.50
C GLY A 71 3.58 -1.01 11.64
N GLN A 72 4.36 -2.08 11.50
CA GLN A 72 5.25 -2.65 12.51
C GLN A 72 6.46 -3.30 11.83
N LEU A 73 7.60 -3.38 12.51
CA LEU A 73 8.79 -4.05 11.98
C LEU A 73 8.59 -5.57 11.84
N PRO A 74 9.14 -6.21 10.79
CA PRO A 74 9.06 -7.65 10.65
C PRO A 74 10.00 -8.38 11.63
N THR A 75 9.65 -9.62 11.96
CA THR A 75 10.62 -10.58 12.49
C THR A 75 11.69 -10.91 11.44
N ALA A 76 12.85 -11.42 11.87
CA ALA A 76 13.92 -11.82 10.94
C ALA A 76 13.44 -12.81 9.86
N ARG A 77 12.56 -13.77 10.23
CA ARG A 77 11.98 -14.74 9.27
C ARG A 77 11.06 -14.07 8.26
N GLN A 78 10.25 -13.10 8.69
CA GLN A 78 9.34 -12.34 7.81
C GLN A 78 10.12 -11.45 6.85
N ALA A 79 11.15 -10.75 7.34
CA ALA A 79 12.03 -9.93 6.51
C ALA A 79 12.70 -10.77 5.42
N HIS A 80 13.29 -11.91 5.81
CA HIS A 80 13.96 -12.82 4.88
C HIS A 80 13.00 -13.40 3.84
N LEU A 81 11.78 -13.78 4.23
CA LEU A 81 10.78 -14.28 3.30
C LEU A 81 10.33 -13.20 2.30
N LEU A 82 10.09 -11.96 2.77
CA LEU A 82 9.72 -10.86 1.90
C LEU A 82 10.85 -10.56 0.90
N GLU A 83 12.09 -10.52 1.38
CA GLU A 83 13.26 -10.30 0.51
C GLU A 83 13.39 -11.40 -0.54
N ALA A 84 13.25 -12.67 -0.16
CA ALA A 84 13.27 -13.78 -1.11
C ALA A 84 12.16 -13.66 -2.16
N ALA A 85 10.94 -13.26 -1.77
CA ALA A 85 9.84 -13.04 -2.69
C ALA A 85 10.11 -11.86 -3.64
N MET A 86 10.67 -10.76 -3.15
CA MET A 86 11.07 -9.61 -3.97
C MET A 86 12.14 -9.99 -4.99
N VAL A 87 13.16 -10.75 -4.57
CA VAL A 87 14.23 -11.23 -5.46
C VAL A 87 13.67 -12.16 -6.54
N ALA A 88 12.76 -13.07 -6.18
CA ALA A 88 12.13 -13.97 -7.14
C ALA A 88 11.31 -13.23 -8.22
N GLY A 89 10.77 -12.05 -7.91
CA GLY A 89 9.96 -11.23 -8.81
C GLY A 89 10.68 -10.04 -9.45
N VAL A 90 12.01 -9.93 -9.30
CA VAL A 90 12.75 -8.70 -9.67
C VAL A 90 12.72 -8.41 -11.18
N ASP A 91 12.69 -9.45 -12.00
CA ASP A 91 12.61 -9.35 -13.46
C ASP A 91 12.02 -10.64 -14.06
N HIS A 92 11.34 -10.51 -15.19
CA HIS A 92 10.79 -11.64 -15.95
C HIS A 92 11.10 -11.52 -17.47
N GLY A 93 12.05 -10.65 -17.82
CA GLY A 93 12.58 -10.52 -19.17
C GLY A 93 11.71 -9.69 -20.11
N PRO A 94 12.22 -9.36 -21.30
CA PRO A 94 11.66 -8.33 -22.18
C PRO A 94 10.31 -8.69 -22.82
N GLN A 95 9.87 -9.95 -22.70
CA GLN A 95 8.59 -10.41 -23.22
C GLN A 95 7.42 -10.16 -22.26
N ALA A 96 7.70 -9.89 -20.98
CA ALA A 96 6.65 -9.51 -20.04
C ALA A 96 6.00 -8.18 -20.49
N PRO A 97 4.65 -8.08 -20.53
CA PRO A 97 3.96 -6.89 -21.04
C PRO A 97 4.45 -5.56 -20.46
N SER A 98 4.61 -5.46 -19.14
CA SER A 98 5.12 -4.25 -18.48
C SER A 98 6.52 -3.88 -18.93
N ILE A 99 7.43 -4.84 -19.05
CA ILE A 99 8.82 -4.60 -19.47
C ILE A 99 8.87 -4.19 -20.95
N ALA A 100 8.10 -4.86 -21.81
CA ALA A 100 7.98 -4.48 -23.22
C ALA A 100 7.48 -3.04 -23.39
N ILE A 101 6.48 -2.65 -22.58
CA ILE A 101 5.92 -1.28 -22.57
C ILE A 101 6.94 -0.28 -22.05
N ALA A 102 7.63 -0.55 -20.94
CA ALA A 102 8.69 0.33 -20.42
C ALA A 102 9.73 0.65 -21.51
N ARG A 103 10.17 -0.39 -22.22
CA ARG A 103 11.16 -0.27 -23.29
C ARG A 103 10.62 0.53 -24.47
N MET A 104 9.39 0.25 -24.90
CA MET A 104 8.76 1.00 -26.00
C MET A 104 8.61 2.48 -25.64
N ALA A 105 8.09 2.78 -24.44
CA ALA A 105 7.96 4.15 -23.95
C ALA A 105 9.31 4.87 -23.95
N ALA A 106 10.37 4.23 -23.47
CA ALA A 106 11.72 4.81 -23.50
C ALA A 106 12.19 5.16 -24.93
N THR A 107 11.81 4.40 -25.96
CA THR A 107 12.15 4.74 -27.36
C THR A 107 11.46 6.00 -27.88
N CYS A 108 10.36 6.42 -27.25
CA CYS A 108 9.68 7.68 -27.56
C CYS A 108 10.41 8.90 -26.97
N GLY A 109 11.50 8.71 -26.22
CA GLY A 109 12.28 9.79 -25.62
C GLY A 109 11.68 10.38 -24.34
N VAL A 110 10.81 9.63 -23.64
CA VAL A 110 10.31 10.06 -22.32
C VAL A 110 11.31 9.72 -21.21
N GLU A 111 11.28 10.52 -20.16
CA GLU A 111 12.11 10.31 -18.96
C GLU A 111 11.76 9.00 -18.23
N LEU A 112 12.72 8.52 -17.43
CA LEU A 112 12.66 7.22 -16.74
C LEU A 112 11.37 7.03 -15.94
N ASN A 113 10.94 8.05 -15.18
CA ASN A 113 9.72 8.00 -14.38
C ASN A 113 8.47 7.76 -15.23
N ASN A 114 8.40 8.35 -16.43
CA ASN A 114 7.27 8.18 -17.34
C ASN A 114 7.28 6.79 -18.01
N ALA A 115 8.47 6.28 -18.35
CA ALA A 115 8.62 4.93 -18.87
C ALA A 115 8.19 3.87 -17.83
N VAL A 116 8.61 4.04 -16.57
CA VAL A 116 8.21 3.17 -15.45
C VAL A 116 6.71 3.29 -15.19
N ALA A 117 6.14 4.50 -15.14
CA ALA A 117 4.70 4.69 -14.94
C ALA A 117 3.87 3.99 -16.04
N SER A 118 4.29 4.10 -17.30
CA SER A 118 3.64 3.41 -18.42
C SER A 118 3.62 1.89 -18.22
N ALA A 119 4.70 1.32 -17.70
CA ALA A 119 4.82 -0.10 -17.41
C ALA A 119 3.98 -0.54 -16.19
N VAL A 120 3.93 0.29 -15.15
CA VAL A 120 3.16 0.00 -13.93
C VAL A 120 1.65 0.00 -14.22
N ASN A 121 1.18 0.87 -15.12
CA ASN A 121 -0.24 0.97 -15.48
C ASN A 121 -0.84 -0.30 -16.11
N VAL A 122 -0.01 -1.24 -16.57
CA VAL A 122 -0.48 -2.53 -17.10
C VAL A 122 -0.35 -3.68 -16.10
N LEU A 123 0.07 -3.41 -14.87
CA LEU A 123 -0.04 -4.38 -13.78
C LEU A 123 -1.50 -4.45 -13.34
N GLY A 124 -2.03 -5.66 -13.29
CA GLY A 124 -3.43 -5.93 -12.94
C GLY A 124 -3.68 -7.43 -12.89
N ASP A 125 -4.96 -7.84 -12.84
CA ASP A 125 -5.38 -9.22 -12.57
C ASP A 125 -4.64 -10.25 -13.45
N SER A 126 -4.54 -9.99 -14.76
CA SER A 126 -3.89 -10.89 -15.71
C SER A 126 -2.36 -10.78 -15.75
N HIS A 127 -1.79 -9.63 -15.37
CA HIS A 127 -0.34 -9.38 -15.41
C HIS A 127 0.13 -8.87 -14.04
N GLY A 128 0.53 -9.81 -13.18
CA GLY A 128 0.95 -9.54 -11.81
C GLY A 128 -0.10 -9.87 -10.73
N GLY A 129 -1.38 -10.01 -11.08
CA GLY A 129 -2.47 -10.25 -10.13
C GLY A 129 -2.60 -11.67 -9.59
N ALA A 130 -2.07 -12.68 -10.29
CA ALA A 130 -2.23 -14.10 -9.93
C ALA A 130 -1.74 -14.45 -8.50
N GLY A 131 -0.80 -13.69 -7.94
CA GLY A 131 -0.33 -13.86 -6.57
C GLY A 131 -1.42 -13.55 -5.52
N GLN A 132 -2.19 -12.48 -5.73
CA GLN A 132 -3.27 -12.10 -4.82
C GLN A 132 -4.39 -13.15 -4.85
N GLU A 133 -4.85 -13.54 -6.04
CA GLU A 133 -5.89 -14.54 -6.20
C GLU A 133 -5.49 -15.91 -5.61
N CYS A 134 -4.22 -16.29 -5.71
CA CYS A 134 -3.69 -17.51 -5.08
C CYS A 134 -3.78 -17.43 -3.55
N VAL A 135 -3.43 -16.28 -2.95
CA VAL A 135 -3.56 -16.07 -1.51
C VAL A 135 -5.02 -16.11 -1.06
N GLU A 136 -5.94 -15.52 -1.84
CA GLU A 136 -7.39 -15.60 -1.57
C GLU A 136 -7.88 -17.05 -1.57
N LEU A 137 -7.50 -17.83 -2.59
CA LEU A 137 -7.80 -19.26 -2.66
C LEU A 137 -7.26 -20.03 -1.45
N LEU A 138 -6.01 -19.80 -1.06
CA LEU A 138 -5.40 -20.47 0.10
C LEU A 138 -6.09 -20.05 1.41
N ASN A 139 -6.50 -18.80 1.54
CA ASN A 139 -7.24 -18.32 2.70
C ASN A 139 -8.63 -18.96 2.80
N ASP A 140 -9.30 -19.22 1.68
CA ASP A 140 -10.58 -19.97 1.69
C ASP A 140 -10.38 -21.39 2.25
N VAL A 141 -9.30 -22.08 1.88
CA VAL A 141 -8.95 -23.40 2.45
C VAL A 141 -8.68 -23.28 3.96
N CYS A 142 -7.90 -22.28 4.38
CA CYS A 142 -7.62 -22.00 5.79
C CYS A 142 -8.90 -21.71 6.59
N ALA A 143 -9.87 -21.02 5.98
CA ALA A 143 -11.12 -20.67 6.63
C ALA A 143 -12.05 -21.87 6.83
N LEU A 144 -12.01 -22.87 5.97
CA LEU A 144 -12.75 -24.14 6.14
C LEU A 144 -12.08 -25.04 7.18
N THR A 145 -10.76 -25.19 7.10
CA THR A 145 -10.00 -25.95 8.09
C THR A 145 -10.12 -25.37 9.51
N ALA A 146 -10.16 -24.04 9.65
CA ALA A 146 -10.41 -23.40 10.95
C ALA A 146 -11.80 -23.70 11.54
N ARG A 147 -12.77 -24.14 10.71
CA ARG A 147 -14.10 -24.57 11.16
C ARG A 147 -14.18 -26.07 11.51
N GLY A 148 -13.08 -26.80 11.32
CA GLY A 148 -12.97 -28.22 11.64
C GLY A 148 -13.03 -29.16 10.44
N ASP A 149 -13.11 -28.64 9.20
CA ASP A 149 -13.02 -29.48 8.02
C ASP A 149 -11.61 -30.08 7.88
N ASP A 150 -11.53 -31.32 7.39
CA ASP A 150 -10.26 -31.91 6.97
C ASP A 150 -9.63 -31.08 5.83
N VAL A 151 -8.31 -30.93 5.86
CA VAL A 151 -7.55 -30.12 4.88
C VAL A 151 -7.77 -30.56 3.44
N LEU A 152 -7.88 -31.87 3.19
CA LEU A 152 -8.10 -32.38 1.83
C LEU A 152 -9.51 -32.07 1.34
N SER A 153 -10.52 -32.23 2.19
CA SER A 153 -11.92 -31.91 1.91
C SER A 153 -12.13 -30.41 1.73
N ALA A 154 -11.48 -29.58 2.56
CA ALA A 154 -11.46 -28.13 2.43
C ALA A 154 -10.83 -27.71 1.09
N ALA A 155 -9.66 -28.26 0.75
CA ALA A 155 -9.01 -28.00 -0.52
C ALA A 155 -9.86 -28.42 -1.72
N ALA A 156 -10.47 -29.61 -1.70
CA ALA A 156 -11.33 -30.08 -2.78
C ALA A 156 -12.56 -29.17 -2.97
N THR A 157 -13.19 -28.76 -1.87
CA THR A 157 -14.34 -27.85 -1.87
C THR A 157 -13.96 -26.49 -2.45
N THR A 158 -12.88 -25.89 -1.97
CA THR A 158 -12.40 -24.60 -2.46
C THR A 158 -12.03 -24.68 -3.95
N VAL A 159 -11.29 -25.70 -4.38
CA VAL A 159 -10.92 -25.87 -5.80
C VAL A 159 -12.14 -26.04 -6.68
N ALA A 160 -13.16 -26.79 -6.24
CA ALA A 160 -14.41 -26.93 -6.98
C ALA A 160 -15.14 -25.59 -7.13
N ALA A 161 -15.20 -24.78 -6.06
CA ALA A 161 -15.79 -23.45 -6.11
C ALA A 161 -15.02 -22.49 -7.03
N TRP A 162 -13.69 -22.44 -6.94
CA TRP A 162 -12.86 -21.58 -7.76
C TRP A 162 -12.92 -21.94 -9.25
N ARG A 163 -13.01 -23.23 -9.60
CA ARG A 163 -13.19 -23.68 -10.99
C ARG A 163 -14.51 -23.23 -11.63
N GLN A 164 -15.50 -22.84 -10.83
CA GLN A 164 -16.74 -22.25 -11.34
C GLN A 164 -16.61 -20.73 -11.59
N ARG A 165 -15.62 -20.07 -10.97
CA ARG A 165 -15.41 -18.61 -11.03
C ARG A 165 -14.42 -18.22 -12.11
N THR A 166 -13.34 -18.98 -12.27
CA THR A 166 -12.23 -18.66 -13.18
C THR A 166 -11.91 -19.84 -14.10
N ARG A 167 -11.39 -19.53 -15.29
CA ARG A 167 -10.97 -20.57 -16.26
C ARG A 167 -9.74 -21.35 -15.79
N TYR A 168 -8.88 -20.72 -15.00
CA TYR A 168 -7.64 -21.29 -14.48
C TYR A 168 -7.62 -21.16 -12.97
N LEU A 169 -6.99 -22.12 -12.31
CA LEU A 169 -6.80 -22.07 -10.86
C LEU A 169 -5.62 -21.14 -10.54
N PRO A 170 -5.83 -20.03 -9.80
CA PRO A 170 -4.77 -19.07 -9.53
C PRO A 170 -3.57 -19.70 -8.82
N GLY A 171 -2.36 -19.38 -9.26
CA GLY A 171 -1.12 -19.93 -8.71
C GLY A 171 -0.75 -21.35 -9.17
N PHE A 172 -1.56 -21.99 -10.02
CA PHE A 172 -1.31 -23.36 -10.51
C PHE A 172 -1.15 -23.43 -12.03
N GLY A 173 -0.24 -24.31 -12.47
CA GLY A 173 0.07 -24.57 -13.87
C GLY A 173 1.20 -23.69 -14.40
N HIS A 174 2.08 -24.28 -15.21
CA HIS A 174 3.16 -23.57 -15.86
C HIS A 174 3.35 -24.07 -17.29
N ARG A 175 3.60 -23.16 -18.23
CA ARG A 175 3.75 -23.51 -19.65
C ARG A 175 4.96 -24.43 -19.90
N PHE A 176 6.02 -24.25 -19.12
CA PHE A 176 7.32 -24.90 -19.33
C PHE A 176 7.74 -25.86 -18.20
N HIS A 177 7.07 -25.84 -17.06
CA HIS A 177 7.44 -26.61 -15.87
C HIS A 177 6.24 -27.49 -15.48
N ARG A 178 6.52 -28.74 -15.10
CA ARG A 178 5.51 -29.76 -14.77
C ARG A 178 5.84 -30.38 -13.43
#